data_AF-A0A9E4TU61-F1
#
_entry.id   AF-A0A9E4TU61-F1
#
_cell.length_a   1.000
_cell.length_b   1.000
_cell.length_c   1.000
_cell.angle_alpha   90.00
_cell.angle_beta   90.00
_cell.angle_gamma   90.00
#
_symmetry.space_group_name_H-M   'P 1'
#
loop_
_entity.id
_entity.type
_entity.pdbx_description
1 polymer ?
#
loop_
_entity_poly.entity_id
_entity_poly.type
_entity_poly.pdbx_seq_one_letter_code
_entity_poly.pdbx_strand_id
1 'polypeptide(L)' 'AAKRHDRLAKMGCSPQQLERIRGPAGVSIGSKRPPEIALSIMAEITATRNRTTGVAAT' A
#
# COMPACT_ATOMS: atom_id res chain seq x y z
N ALA A 1 9.86 2.54 0.14
CA ALA A 1 9.01 3.60 -0.45
C ALA A 1 9.82 4.67 -1.21
N ALA A 2 10.91 5.20 -0.65
CA ALA A 2 11.72 6.30 -1.22
C ALA A 2 12.04 6.17 -2.73
N LYS A 3 12.63 5.04 -3.16
CA LYS A 3 12.95 4.80 -4.59
C LYS A 3 11.73 4.87 -5.55
N ARG A 4 10.53 4.61 -5.05
CA ARG A 4 9.29 4.70 -5.85
C ARG A 4 8.84 6.16 -5.97
N HIS A 5 8.91 6.92 -4.88
CA HIS A 5 8.52 8.34 -4.89
C HIS A 5 9.45 9.14 -5.80
N ASP A 6 10.76 8.87 -5.79
CA ASP A 6 11.70 9.51 -6.72
C ASP A 6 11.35 9.26 -8.19
N ARG A 7 10.95 8.02 -8.53
CA ARG A 7 10.54 7.70 -9.91
C ARG A 7 9.23 8.40 -10.30
N LEU A 8 8.26 8.44 -9.40
CA LEU A 8 6.98 9.10 -9.65
C LEU A 8 7.12 10.63 -9.73
N ALA A 9 7.98 11.22 -8.88
CA ALA A 9 8.33 12.63 -8.96
C ALA A 9 8.96 12.98 -10.32
N LYS A 10 9.89 12.15 -10.82
CA LYS A 10 10.49 12.29 -12.16
C LYS A 10 9.49 12.14 -13.30
N MET A 11 8.38 11.43 -13.07
CA MET A 11 7.27 11.29 -14.04
C MET A 11 6.26 12.45 -13.94
N GLY A 12 6.49 13.45 -13.09
CA GLY A 12 5.65 14.64 -12.97
C GLY A 12 4.58 14.58 -11.87
N CYS A 13 4.61 13.61 -10.96
CA CYS A 13 3.71 13.62 -9.79
C CYS A 13 4.07 14.77 -8.84
N SER A 14 3.05 15.53 -8.41
CA SER A 14 3.21 16.58 -7.41
C SER A 14 3.47 15.99 -6.01
N PRO A 15 4.07 16.76 -5.09
CA PRO A 15 4.25 16.34 -3.70
C PRO A 15 2.93 15.88 -3.04
N GLN A 16 1.84 16.60 -3.29
CA GLN A 16 0.51 16.29 -2.75
C GLN A 16 -0.04 14.96 -3.30
N GLN A 17 0.27 14.61 -4.56
CA GLN A 17 -0.08 13.32 -5.11
C GLN A 17 0.74 12.20 -4.46
N LEU A 18 2.04 12.43 -4.23
CA LEU A 18 2.93 11.47 -3.59
C LEU A 18 2.56 11.20 -2.13
N GLU A 19 2.08 12.21 -1.39
CA GLU A 19 1.63 12.05 0.00
C GLU A 19 0.42 11.11 0.14
N ARG A 20 -0.44 11.07 -0.88
CA ARG A 20 -1.61 10.15 -0.90
C ARG A 20 -1.21 8.70 -1.17
N ILE A 21 0.00 8.48 -1.67
CA ILE A 21 0.47 7.15 -2.04
C ILE A 21 1.00 6.44 -0.80
N ARG A 22 0.24 5.46 -0.33
CA ARG A 22 0.71 4.51 0.71
C ARG A 22 1.45 3.35 0.06
N GLY A 23 2.38 2.76 0.79
CA GLY A 23 3.09 1.57 0.34
C GLY A 23 4.05 1.03 1.38
N PRO A 24 4.27 -0.29 1.45
CA PRO A 24 3.79 -1.35 0.54
C PRO A 24 2.27 -1.56 0.59
N ALA A 25 1.69 -2.09 -0.50
CA ALA A 25 0.27 -2.40 -0.57
C ALA A 25 -0.02 -3.78 0.03
N GLY A 26 -1.15 -3.89 0.71
CA GLY A 26 -1.65 -5.06 1.42
C GLY A 26 -1.29 -5.07 2.90
N VAL A 27 -2.07 -5.82 3.67
CA VAL A 27 -1.78 -6.11 5.08
C VAL A 27 -0.62 -7.11 5.21
N SER A 28 0.17 -7.00 6.28
CA SER A 28 1.29 -7.92 6.50
C SER A 28 0.77 -9.31 6.88
N ILE A 29 0.92 -10.28 5.97
CA ILE A 29 0.52 -11.69 6.19
C ILE A 29 1.72 -12.65 6.19
N GLY A 30 2.95 -12.14 6.11
CA GLY A 30 4.19 -12.94 6.11
C GLY A 30 4.46 -13.76 4.83
N SER A 31 3.59 -13.70 3.83
CA SER A 31 3.72 -14.45 2.58
C SER A 31 4.34 -13.66 1.42
N LYS A 32 4.90 -14.41 0.47
CA LYS A 32 5.45 -13.90 -0.80
C LYS A 32 4.81 -14.56 -2.03
N ARG A 33 3.76 -15.37 -1.85
CA ARG A 33 3.09 -16.07 -2.96
C ARG A 33 2.12 -15.12 -3.67
N PRO A 34 2.08 -15.07 -5.02
CA PRO A 34 1.23 -14.11 -5.74
C PRO A 34 -0.26 -14.13 -5.34
N PRO A 35 -0.93 -15.29 -5.15
CA PRO A 35 -2.32 -15.32 -4.69
C PRO A 35 -2.50 -14.72 -3.29
N GLU A 36 -1.52 -14.91 -2.41
CA GLU A 36 -1.57 -14.43 -1.04
C GLU A 36 -1.28 -12.92 -0.99
N ILE A 37 -0.41 -12.40 -1.84
CA ILE A 37 -0.23 -10.96 -2.06
C ILE A 37 -1.53 -10.32 -2.56
N ALA A 38 -2.23 -10.95 -3.50
CA ALA A 38 -3.53 -10.45 -3.96
C ALA A 38 -4.56 -10.40 -2.82
N LEU A 39 -4.60 -11.45 -1.99
CA LEU A 39 -5.47 -11.50 -0.82
C LEU A 39 -5.14 -10.40 0.20
N SER A 40 -3.86 -10.15 0.48
CA SER A 40 -3.46 -9.10 1.43
C SER A 40 -3.85 -7.70 0.95
N ILE A 41 -3.76 -7.44 -0.35
CA ILE A 41 -4.21 -6.18 -0.97
C ILE A 41 -5.74 -6.05 -0.86
N MET A 42 -6.50 -7.09 -1.19
CA MET A 42 -7.96 -7.09 -1.08
C MET A 42 -8.43 -6.88 0.36
N ALA A 43 -7.71 -7.43 1.33
CA ALA A 43 -7.95 -7.20 2.75
C ALA A 43 -7.74 -5.73 3.14
N GLU A 44 -6.65 -5.10 2.69
CA GLU A 44 -6.39 -3.66 2.93
C GLU A 44 -7.49 -2.77 2.33
N ILE A 45 -7.94 -3.06 1.10
CA ILE A 45 -9.03 -2.34 0.43
C ILE A 45 -10.31 -2.42 1.27
N THR A 46 -10.66 -3.63 1.72
CA THR A 46 -11.86 -3.87 2.53
C THR A 46 -11.78 -3.16 3.87
N ALA A 47 -10.63 -3.24 4.55
CA ALA A 47 -10.40 -2.57 5.82
C ALA A 47 -10.53 -1.04 5.70
N THR A 48 -9.93 -0.46 4.66
CA THR A 48 -10.01 0.97 4.36
C THR A 48 -11.46 1.40 4.08
N ARG A 49 -12.20 0.62 3.29
CA ARG A 49 -13.60 0.88 2.98
C ARG A 49 -14.49 0.85 4.22
N ASN A 50 -14.25 -0.12 5.11
CA ASN A 50 -15.04 -0.31 6.33
C ASN A 50 -14.58 0.58 7.49
N ARG A 51 -13.54 1.40 7.29
CA ARG A 51 -12.85 2.16 8.35
C ARG A 51 -12.40 1.29 9.53
N THR A 52 -12.16 0.01 9.28
CA THR A 52 -11.60 -0.89 10.28
C THR A 52 -10.09 -0.84 10.15
N THR A 53 -9.40 -0.50 11.24
CA THR A 53 -7.95 -0.62 11.28
C THR A 53 -7.60 -2.10 11.34
N GLY A 54 -7.34 -2.71 10.19
CA GLY A 54 -6.69 -4.02 10.15
C GLY A 54 -5.42 -3.91 10.99
N VAL A 55 -5.32 -4.75 12.03
CA VAL A 55 -4.27 -4.74 13.06
C VAL A 55 -2.94 -4.31 12.45
N ALA A 56 -2.49 -3.12 12.84
CA ALA A 56 -1.20 -2.59 12.43
C ALA A 56 -0.12 -3.55 12.94
N ALA A 57 0.58 -4.20 12.01
CA ALA A 57 1.79 -4.93 12.34
C ALA A 57 2.88 -3.90 12.65
N THR A 58 3.20 -3.81 13.94
CA THR A 58 4.43 -3.24 14.50
C THR A 58 5.66 -3.88 13.86
#